data_AF-A0A2J4P9F8-F1
#
_entry.id   AF-A0A2J4P9F8-F1
#
_cell.length_a   1.000
_cell.length_b   1.000
_cell.length_c   1.000
_cell.angle_alpha   90.00
_cell.angle_beta   90.00
_cell.angle_gamma   90.00
#
_symmetry.space_group_name_H-M   'P 1'
#
loop_
_entity.id
_entity.type
_entity.pdbx_description
1 polymer ?
#
loop_
_entity_poly.entity_id
_entity_poly.type
_entity_poly.pdbx_seq_one_letter_code
_entity_poly.pdbx_strand_id
1 'polypeptide(L)'
;MLIWSRKGRTAAGALAVTLFAGFFFLPLAVILMSSLSQQWNGLLPSGFTLGHFVNAFRGAAWDALFSSLIVGFCASLFALLCGMWAALSLRQYGAKLQKYLGLMFYLPGAIPSVSVGLGILVA
;
A
#
# COMPACT_ATOMS: atom_id res chain seq x y z
N MET A 1 18.75 -18.13 -28.82
CA MET A 1 19.85 -17.12 -28.80
C MET A 1 19.35 -15.67 -29.00
N LEU A 2 18.04 -15.38 -28.97
CA LEU A 2 17.51 -14.03 -29.25
C LEU A 2 17.75 -12.98 -28.13
N ILE A 3 17.86 -13.39 -26.87
CA ILE A 3 17.90 -12.48 -25.70
C ILE A 3 19.34 -12.01 -25.37
N TRP A 4 20.35 -12.63 -25.98
CA TRP A 4 21.76 -12.33 -25.68
C TRP A 4 22.31 -11.10 -26.45
N SER A 5 21.57 -10.62 -27.45
CA SER A 5 21.88 -9.35 -28.13
C SER A 5 21.40 -8.16 -27.30
N ARG A 6 22.15 -7.05 -27.32
CA ARG A 6 21.78 -5.80 -26.62
C ARG A 6 20.37 -5.31 -26.99
N LYS A 7 19.96 -5.51 -28.26
CA LYS A 7 18.63 -5.18 -28.79
C LYS A 7 17.55 -6.16 -28.33
N GLY A 8 17.88 -7.45 -28.23
CA GLY A 8 16.96 -8.48 -27.74
C GLY A 8 16.65 -8.32 -26.26
N ARG A 9 17.66 -7.93 -25.45
CA ARG A 9 17.49 -7.65 -24.02
C ARG A 9 16.62 -6.41 -23.77
N THR A 10 16.80 -5.34 -24.55
CA THR A 10 15.94 -4.15 -24.43
C THR A 10 14.52 -4.42 -24.87
N ALA A 11 14.31 -5.18 -25.96
CA ALA A 11 12.98 -5.55 -26.41
C ALA A 11 12.26 -6.45 -25.39
N ALA A 12 12.94 -7.46 -24.85
CA ALA A 12 12.40 -8.32 -23.81
C ALA A 12 12.08 -7.54 -22.52
N GLY A 13 12.98 -6.62 -22.11
CA GLY A 13 12.75 -5.74 -20.97
C GLY A 13 11.56 -4.80 -21.17
N ALA A 14 11.44 -4.16 -22.34
CA ALA A 14 10.32 -3.30 -22.67
C ALA A 14 8.98 -4.06 -22.66
N LEU A 15 8.96 -5.26 -23.22
CA LEU A 15 7.78 -6.12 -23.21
C LEU A 15 7.41 -6.55 -21.78
N ALA A 16 8.39 -6.94 -20.96
CA ALA A 16 8.17 -7.31 -19.56
C ALA A 16 7.61 -6.13 -18.75
N VAL A 17 8.19 -4.94 -18.89
CA VAL A 17 7.70 -3.72 -18.23
C VAL A 17 6.29 -3.37 -18.70
N THR A 18 6.00 -3.49 -19.99
CA THR A 18 4.67 -3.20 -20.55
C THR A 18 3.61 -4.15 -20.00
N LEU A 19 3.90 -5.46 -19.97
CA LEU A 19 2.99 -6.45 -19.41
C LEU A 19 2.78 -6.25 -17.90
N PHE A 20 3.86 -6.00 -17.16
CA PHE A 20 3.78 -5.74 -15.71
C PHE A 20 2.98 -4.48 -15.41
N ALA A 21 3.27 -3.38 -16.11
CA ALA A 21 2.53 -2.12 -15.98
C ALA A 21 1.06 -2.34 -16.34
N GLY A 22 0.77 -3.01 -17.47
CA GLY A 22 -0.59 -3.34 -17.86
C GLY A 22 -1.34 -4.10 -16.78
N PHE A 23 -0.75 -5.17 -16.24
CA PHE A 23 -1.36 -5.98 -15.18
C PHE A 23 -1.62 -5.18 -13.89
N PHE A 24 -0.71 -4.30 -13.50
CA PHE A 24 -0.84 -3.50 -12.29
C PHE A 24 -1.79 -2.31 -12.44
N PHE A 25 -1.74 -1.60 -13.58
CA PHE A 25 -2.54 -0.39 -13.80
C PHE A 25 -3.95 -0.69 -14.30
N LEU A 26 -4.21 -1.85 -14.92
CA LEU A 26 -5.54 -2.21 -15.40
C LEU A 26 -6.61 -2.21 -14.28
N PRO A 27 -6.42 -2.85 -13.10
CA PRO A 27 -7.40 -2.76 -12.02
C PRO A 27 -7.59 -1.33 -11.50
N LEU A 28 -6.52 -0.52 -11.46
CA LEU A 28 -6.61 0.90 -11.09
C LEU A 28 -7.42 1.71 -12.12
N ALA A 29 -7.26 1.42 -13.41
CA ALA A 29 -8.04 2.02 -14.48
C ALA A 29 -9.52 1.63 -14.39
N VAL A 30 -9.84 0.38 -14.00
CA VAL A 30 -11.21 -0.05 -13.72
C VAL A 30 -11.80 0.73 -12.55
N ILE A 31 -11.06 0.91 -11.45
CA ILE A 31 -11.51 1.73 -10.31
C ILE A 31 -11.76 3.18 -10.74
N LEU A 32 -10.86 3.76 -11.54
CA LEU A 32 -11.01 5.12 -12.04
C LEU A 32 -12.26 5.26 -12.92
N MET A 33 -12.45 4.37 -13.89
CA MET A 33 -13.64 4.35 -14.74
C MET A 33 -14.91 4.14 -13.90
N SER A 34 -14.86 3.31 -12.86
CA SER A 34 -15.98 3.10 -11.94
C SER A 34 -16.32 4.34 -11.15
N SER A 35 -15.32 5.09 -10.68
CA SER A 35 -15.52 6.33 -9.93
C SER A 35 -16.20 7.44 -10.75
N LEU A 36 -16.07 7.36 -12.08
CA LEU A 36 -16.68 8.30 -13.04
C LEU A 36 -17.98 7.77 -13.66
N SER A 37 -18.43 6.58 -13.28
CA SER A 37 -19.66 5.96 -13.79
C SER A 37 -20.77 6.02 -12.73
N GLN A 38 -22.03 6.20 -13.15
CA GLN A 38 -23.16 6.18 -12.21
C GLN A 38 -23.21 4.85 -11.44
N GLN A 39 -23.15 3.74 -12.18
CA GLN A 39 -23.17 2.38 -11.66
C GLN A 39 -22.45 1.42 -12.61
N TRP A 40 -21.69 0.46 -12.09
CA TRP A 40 -21.01 -0.54 -12.92
C TRP A 40 -21.40 -1.95 -12.48
N ASN A 41 -22.49 -2.46 -13.06
CA ASN A 41 -22.97 -3.83 -12.80
C ASN A 41 -22.78 -4.79 -14.00
N GLY A 42 -22.32 -4.30 -15.15
CA GLY A 42 -22.16 -5.08 -16.38
C GLY A 42 -20.73 -5.05 -16.94
N LEU A 43 -20.56 -5.45 -18.21
CA LEU A 43 -19.24 -5.42 -18.88
C LEU A 43 -18.74 -4.00 -19.17
N LEU A 44 -19.65 -3.03 -19.35
CA LEU A 44 -19.33 -1.63 -19.63
C LEU A 44 -19.89 -0.72 -18.52
N PRO A 45 -19.15 0.35 -18.17
CA PRO A 45 -19.64 1.34 -17.21
C PRO A 45 -20.89 2.04 -17.77
N SER A 46 -21.83 2.37 -16.89
CA SER A 46 -22.98 3.21 -17.27
C SER A 46 -22.56 4.68 -17.43
N GLY A 47 -23.54 5.57 -17.66
CA GLY A 47 -23.31 6.99 -17.95
C GLY A 47 -22.35 7.71 -16.98
N PHE A 48 -21.76 8.80 -17.48
CA PHE A 48 -20.77 9.58 -16.75
C PHE A 48 -21.37 10.32 -15.54
N THR A 49 -20.63 10.36 -14.43
CA THR A 49 -21.01 11.09 -13.21
C THR A 49 -19.80 11.65 -12.46
N LEU A 50 -20.03 12.76 -11.77
CA LEU A 50 -19.13 13.27 -10.73
C LEU A 50 -19.78 13.20 -9.34
N GLY A 51 -20.95 12.55 -9.23
CA GLY A 51 -21.72 12.46 -7.97
C GLY A 51 -20.94 11.77 -6.85
N HIS A 52 -20.17 10.72 -7.17
CA HIS A 52 -19.34 10.01 -6.19
C HIS A 52 -18.30 10.92 -5.54
N PHE A 53 -17.67 11.82 -6.31
CA PHE A 53 -16.70 12.78 -5.79
C PHE A 53 -17.38 13.82 -4.90
N VAL A 54 -18.52 14.37 -5.32
CA VAL A 54 -19.27 15.33 -4.49
C VAL A 54 -19.74 14.68 -3.19
N ASN A 55 -20.17 13.43 -3.22
CA ASN A 55 -20.58 12.67 -2.05
C ASN A 55 -19.41 12.32 -1.12
N ALA A 56 -18.21 12.12 -1.66
CA ALA A 56 -17.01 11.87 -0.85
C ALA A 56 -16.67 13.04 0.08
N PHE A 57 -17.04 14.27 -0.28
CA PHE A 57 -16.87 15.47 0.55
C PHE A 57 -18.08 15.77 1.45
N ARG A 58 -19.07 14.87 1.55
CA ARG A 58 -20.30 15.08 2.32
C ARG A 58 -20.58 13.94 3.29
N GLY A 59 -21.09 14.30 4.47
CA GLY A 59 -21.57 13.36 5.49
C GLY A 59 -20.51 12.35 5.94
N ALA A 60 -20.95 11.12 6.20
CA ALA A 60 -20.12 10.07 6.80
C ALA A 60 -18.87 9.67 5.98
N ALA A 61 -18.90 9.85 4.65
CA ALA A 61 -17.75 9.54 3.79
C ALA A 61 -16.57 10.49 4.07
N TRP A 62 -16.87 11.78 4.28
CA TRP A 62 -15.87 12.77 4.63
C TRP A 62 -15.30 12.53 6.02
N ASP A 63 -16.15 12.22 7.00
CA ASP A 63 -15.73 11.94 8.37
C ASP A 63 -14.82 10.71 8.44
N ALA A 64 -15.14 9.66 7.68
CA ALA A 64 -14.31 8.47 7.57
C ALA A 64 -12.96 8.76 6.88
N LEU A 65 -12.97 9.55 5.81
CA LEU A 65 -11.75 9.95 5.10
C LEU A 65 -10.83 10.78 6.00
N PHE A 66 -11.39 11.77 6.70
CA PHE A 66 -10.65 12.65 7.58
C PHE A 66 -10.09 11.89 8.79
N SER A 67 -10.87 11.02 9.40
CA SER A 67 -10.42 10.15 10.50
C SER A 67 -9.29 9.23 10.05
N SER A 68 -9.41 8.60 8.87
CA SER A 68 -8.35 7.75 8.31
C SER A 68 -7.07 8.53 8.05
N LEU A 69 -7.19 9.77 7.55
CA LEU A 69 -6.04 10.64 7.27
C LEU A 69 -5.31 11.04 8.56
N ILE A 70 -6.05 11.49 9.58
CA ILE A 70 -5.47 11.88 10.87
C ILE A 70 -4.81 10.68 11.54
N VAL A 71 -5.53 9.57 11.67
CA VAL A 71 -5.02 8.37 12.35
C VAL A 71 -3.80 7.83 11.61
N GLY A 72 -3.88 7.73 10.28
CA GLY A 72 -2.76 7.29 9.45
C GLY A 72 -1.54 8.19 9.55
N PHE A 73 -1.73 9.52 9.55
CA PHE A 73 -0.66 10.49 9.70
C PHE A 73 -0.01 10.42 11.08
N CYS A 74 -0.80 10.46 12.15
CA CYS A 74 -0.32 10.38 13.53
C CYS A 74 0.42 9.06 13.79
N ALA A 75 -0.14 7.93 13.36
CA ALA A 75 0.49 6.62 13.50
C ALA A 75 1.81 6.54 12.73
N SER A 76 1.85 7.06 11.49
CA SER A 76 3.07 7.07 10.67
C SER A 76 4.16 7.96 11.26
N LEU A 77 3.78 9.15 11.75
CA LEU A 77 4.71 10.07 12.40
C LEU A 77 5.29 9.46 13.67
N PHE A 78 4.44 8.84 14.50
CA PHE A 78 4.88 8.16 15.71
C PHE A 78 5.81 6.99 15.38
N ALA A 79 5.46 6.15 14.40
CA ALA A 79 6.29 5.04 13.95
C ALA A 79 7.64 5.52 13.40
N LEU A 80 7.66 6.62 12.65
CA LEU A 80 8.89 7.24 12.13
C LEU A 80 9.81 7.71 13.26
N LEU A 81 9.28 8.46 14.23
CA LEU A 81 10.06 8.99 15.35
C LEU A 81 10.63 7.87 16.22
N CYS A 82 9.79 6.90 16.61
CA CYS A 82 10.20 5.74 17.39
C CYS A 82 11.21 4.86 16.64
N GLY A 83 10.95 4.58 15.35
CA GLY A 83 11.84 3.80 14.50
C GLY A 83 13.18 4.49 14.25
N MET A 84 13.19 5.81 14.06
CA MET A 84 14.41 6.59 13.92
C MET A 84 15.24 6.58 15.21
N TRP A 85 14.62 6.81 16.37
CA TRP A 85 15.32 6.70 17.66
C TRP A 85 15.88 5.30 17.90
N ALA A 86 15.10 4.25 17.61
CA ALA A 86 15.56 2.87 17.71
C ALA A 86 16.75 2.60 16.77
N ALA A 87 16.69 3.08 15.52
CA ALA A 87 17.77 2.89 14.55
C ALA A 87 19.06 3.64 14.96
N LEU A 88 18.93 4.86 15.50
CA LEU A 88 20.07 5.65 15.98
C LEU A 88 20.68 5.04 17.25
N SER A 89 19.86 4.64 18.21
CA SER A 89 20.33 4.00 19.44
C SER A 89 20.94 2.62 19.19
N LEU A 90 20.60 1.96 18.10
CA LEU A 90 21.21 0.66 17.79
C LEU A 90 22.67 0.78 17.29
N ARG A 91 23.05 1.93 16.72
CA ARG A 91 24.39 2.17 16.16
C ARG A 91 25.51 2.21 17.20
N GLN A 92 25.17 2.54 18.44
CA GLN A 92 26.12 2.61 19.56
C GLN A 92 26.44 1.23 20.17
N TYR A 93 25.75 0.16 19.76
CA TYR A 93 25.97 -1.19 20.29
C TYR A 93 26.78 -2.09 19.35
N GLY A 94 27.43 -3.11 19.91
CA GLY A 94 28.18 -4.10 19.13
C GLY A 94 27.29 -5.02 18.27
N ALA A 95 27.86 -5.61 17.23
CA ALA A 95 27.15 -6.36 16.18
C ALA A 95 26.24 -7.49 16.69
N LYS A 96 26.61 -8.19 17.78
CA LYS A 96 25.76 -9.24 18.37
C LYS A 96 24.46 -8.68 18.92
N LEU A 97 24.53 -7.61 19.73
CA LEU A 97 23.34 -7.02 20.36
C LEU A 97 22.44 -6.35 19.33
N GLN A 98 23.04 -5.68 18.34
CA GLN A 98 22.32 -5.14 17.18
C GLN A 98 21.51 -6.22 16.44
N LYS A 99 22.08 -7.43 16.25
CA LYS A 99 21.39 -8.54 15.59
C LYS A 99 20.18 -9.04 16.40
N TYR A 100 20.34 -9.22 17.71
CA TYR A 100 19.23 -9.69 18.56
C TYR A 100 18.10 -8.67 18.66
N LEU A 101 18.42 -7.40 18.92
CA LEU A 101 17.42 -6.33 18.98
C LEU A 101 16.75 -6.11 17.62
N GLY A 102 17.50 -6.18 16.52
CA GLY A 102 16.95 -6.14 15.17
C GLY A 102 15.93 -7.26 14.91
N LEU A 103 16.22 -8.47 15.38
CA LEU A 103 15.27 -9.60 15.29
C LEU A 103 14.01 -9.32 16.12
N MET A 104 14.15 -8.79 17.34
CA MET A 104 13.01 -8.43 18.19
C MET A 104 12.11 -7.37 17.54
N PHE A 105 12.68 -6.38 16.84
CA PHE A 105 11.88 -5.38 16.10
C PHE A 105 11.16 -5.96 14.88
N TYR A 106 11.70 -7.01 14.27
CA TYR A 106 11.10 -7.66 13.10
C TYR A 106 10.02 -8.67 13.47
N LEU A 107 10.12 -9.27 14.66
CA LEU A 107 9.25 -10.36 15.11
C LEU A 107 7.75 -10.00 15.06
N PRO A 108 7.29 -8.80 15.51
CA PRO A 108 5.88 -8.43 15.42
C PRO A 108 5.34 -8.40 13.99
N GLY A 109 6.18 -8.04 13.01
CA GLY A 109 5.79 -8.00 11.59
C GLY A 109 5.60 -9.39 10.97
N ALA A 110 6.13 -10.44 11.59
CA ALA A 110 5.91 -11.81 11.16
C ALA A 110 4.60 -12.41 11.69
N ILE A 111 3.97 -11.77 12.68
CA ILE A 111 2.71 -12.25 13.26
C ILE A 111 1.56 -11.96 12.28
N PRO A 112 0.71 -12.95 11.98
CA PRO A 112 -0.48 -12.72 11.15
C PRO A 112 -1.37 -11.64 11.76
N SER A 113 -1.77 -10.66 10.95
CA SER A 113 -2.63 -9.54 11.39
C SER A 113 -3.96 -10.02 12.00
N VAL A 114 -4.50 -11.14 11.50
CA VAL A 114 -5.72 -11.77 12.03
C VAL A 114 -5.55 -12.23 13.48
N SER A 115 -4.41 -12.83 13.82
CA SER A 115 -4.11 -13.28 15.19
C SER A 115 -4.00 -12.10 16.15
N VAL A 116 -3.39 -11.00 15.71
CA VAL A 116 -3.32 -9.76 16.49
C VAL A 116 -4.71 -9.18 16.72
N GLY A 117 -5.54 -9.12 15.67
CA GLY A 117 -6.91 -8.61 15.77
C GLY A 117 -7.78 -9.41 16.74
N LEU A 118 -7.77 -10.75 16.64
CA LEU A 118 -8.49 -11.62 17.58
C LEU A 118 -7.97 -11.48 19.01
N GLY A 119 -6.65 -11.39 19.20
CA GLY A 119 -6.05 -11.22 20.52
C GLY A 119 -6.50 -9.92 21.22
N ILE A 120 -6.65 -8.82 20.47
CA ILE A 120 -7.11 -7.54 21.03
C ILE A 120 -8.62 -7.57 21.34
N LEU A 121 -9.43 -8.27 20.54
CA LEU A 121 -10.89 -8.33 20.70
C LEU A 121 -11.35 -9.28 21.81
N VAL A 122 -10.60 -10.35 22.06
CA VAL A 122 -10.95 -11.39 23.05
C VAL A 122 -10.35 -11.09 24.43
N ALA A 123 -9.28 -10.28 24.49
CA ALA A 123 -8.70 -9.79 25.74
C ALA A 123 -9.61 -8.77 26.46
#